data_AF-A0A9E1YMY9-F1
#
_entry.id   AF-A0A9E1YMY9-F1
#
_cell.length_a   1.000
_cell.length_b   1.000
_cell.length_c   1.000
_cell.angle_alpha   90.00
_cell.angle_beta   90.00
_cell.angle_gamma   90.00
#
_symmetry.space_group_name_H-M   'P 1'
#
loop_
_entity.id
_entity.type
_entity.pdbx_description
1 polymer ?
#
loop_
_entity_poly.entity_id
_entity_poly.type
_entity_poly.pdbx_seq_one_letter_code
_entity_poly.pdbx_strand_id
1 'polypeptide(L)'
;MILSIVFVSKAQTPIDSATVTFQVDMSSVSLGFTTPEVNGTFNNWCGSCWAMSDSNGDDVWEVSGKVLKNTAHEFKFSADGFNIQESLFAGDPC
;
A
#
# COMPACT_ATOMS: atom_id res chain seq x y z
N MET A 1 22.99 42.08 5.84
CA MET A 1 21.72 41.39 6.13
C MET A 1 21.24 40.76 4.84
N ILE A 2 21.48 39.47 4.65
CA ILE A 2 20.87 38.71 3.55
C ILE A 2 20.34 37.44 4.19
N LEU A 3 19.04 37.46 4.46
CA LEU A 3 18.31 36.35 5.01
C LEU A 3 17.88 35.46 3.84
N SER A 4 18.63 34.39 3.60
CA SER A 4 18.22 33.35 2.65
C SER A 4 17.31 32.37 3.38
N ILE A 5 16.00 32.50 3.20
CA ILE A 5 15.04 31.48 3.64
C ILE A 5 14.53 30.78 2.39
N VAL A 6 15.01 29.55 2.15
CA VAL A 6 14.24 28.57 1.42
C VAL A 6 14.41 27.23 2.11
N PHE A 7 13.46 26.88 2.96
CA PHE A 7 13.08 25.49 3.20
C PHE A 7 11.55 25.45 3.24
N VAL A 8 10.92 25.06 2.13
CA VAL A 8 9.55 24.56 2.19
C VAL A 8 9.65 23.15 2.77
N SER A 9 9.72 23.04 4.09
CA SER A 9 9.40 21.77 4.75
C SER A 9 7.88 21.70 4.79
N LYS A 10 7.26 20.99 3.84
CA LYS A 10 5.92 20.46 4.10
C LYS A 10 6.10 19.45 5.23
N ALA A 11 5.94 19.88 6.48
CA ALA A 11 5.79 18.96 7.58
C ALA A 11 4.48 18.21 7.32
N GLN A 12 4.56 16.97 6.80
CA GLN A 12 3.39 16.15 6.55
C GLN A 12 2.82 15.72 7.90
N THR A 13 1.58 16.13 8.15
CA THR A 13 0.89 15.93 9.42
C THR A 13 -0.21 14.88 9.26
N PRO A 14 -0.77 14.32 10.34
CA PRO A 14 -1.90 13.38 10.26
C PRO A 14 -3.12 13.93 9.51
N ILE A 15 -3.32 15.26 9.50
CA ILE A 15 -4.38 15.94 8.73
C ILE A 15 -4.13 15.94 7.21
N ASP A 16 -2.92 15.55 6.79
CA ASP A 16 -2.56 15.34 5.39
C ASP A 16 -2.73 13.90 4.94
N SER A 17 -3.28 13.02 5.79
CA SER A 17 -3.61 11.65 5.40
C SER A 17 -5.09 11.49 5.10
N ALA A 18 -5.41 10.58 4.18
CA ALA A 18 -6.75 10.08 3.93
C ALA A 18 -6.80 8.58 4.23
N THR A 19 -7.96 8.08 4.66
CA THR A 19 -8.18 6.63 4.74
C THR A 19 -8.38 6.10 3.32
N VAL A 20 -7.55 5.14 2.94
CA VAL A 20 -7.64 4.42 1.67
C VAL A 20 -7.93 2.97 1.99
N THR A 21 -8.93 2.42 1.31
CA THR A 21 -9.23 0.98 1.33
C THR A 21 -8.58 0.35 0.11
N PHE A 22 -7.69 -0.61 0.35
CA PHE A 22 -7.10 -1.45 -0.69
C PHE A 22 -7.89 -2.75 -0.76
N GLN A 23 -8.20 -3.19 -1.96
CA GLN A 23 -8.93 -4.43 -2.22
C GLN A 23 -8.17 -5.23 -3.28
N VAL A 24 -8.05 -6.53 -3.09
CA VAL A 24 -7.47 -7.44 -4.07
C VAL A 24 -8.32 -8.71 -4.17
N ASP A 25 -8.66 -9.08 -5.40
CA ASP A 25 -9.38 -10.32 -5.70
C ASP A 25 -8.36 -11.46 -5.84
N MET A 26 -8.43 -12.43 -4.94
CA MET A 26 -7.53 -13.59 -4.92
C MET A 26 -8.19 -14.86 -5.48
N SER A 27 -9.42 -14.78 -6.00
CA SER A 27 -10.20 -15.92 -6.50
C SER A 27 -9.52 -16.69 -7.65
N SER A 28 -8.65 -16.01 -8.40
CA SER A 28 -7.90 -16.58 -9.53
C SER A 28 -6.52 -17.11 -9.16
N VAL A 29 -6.08 -16.91 -7.90
CA VAL A 29 -4.76 -17.35 -7.43
C VAL A 29 -4.83 -18.81 -7.04
N SER A 30 -4.23 -19.67 -7.86
CA SER A 30 -4.16 -21.12 -7.63
C SER A 30 -3.00 -21.56 -6.74
N LEU A 31 -2.07 -20.65 -6.43
CA LEU A 31 -1.01 -20.87 -5.46
C LEU A 31 -1.60 -20.84 -4.05
N GLY A 32 -1.19 -21.76 -3.18
CA GLY A 32 -1.59 -21.70 -1.77
C GLY A 32 -0.99 -20.47 -1.10
N PHE A 33 -1.85 -19.63 -0.53
CA PHE A 33 -1.47 -18.46 0.28
C PHE A 33 -2.21 -18.49 1.61
N THR A 34 -1.67 -17.84 2.64
CA THR A 34 -2.32 -17.73 3.96
C THR A 34 -2.95 -16.36 4.13
N THR A 35 -2.21 -15.30 3.85
CA THR A 35 -2.69 -13.93 4.09
C THR A 35 -2.11 -12.98 3.04
N PRO A 36 -2.96 -12.41 2.17
CA PRO A 36 -2.61 -11.29 1.30
C PRO A 36 -2.29 -10.04 2.12
N GLU A 37 -1.47 -9.18 1.56
CA GLU A 37 -0.98 -7.97 2.18
C GLU A 37 -0.71 -6.90 1.12
N VAL A 38 -0.81 -5.63 1.52
CA VAL A 38 -0.43 -4.50 0.68
C VAL A 38 0.86 -3.88 1.20
N ASN A 39 1.81 -3.66 0.30
CA ASN A 39 3.13 -3.15 0.60
C ASN A 39 3.42 -1.93 -0.23
N GLY A 40 3.93 -0.87 0.37
CA GLY A 40 4.26 0.33 -0.39
C GLY A 40 5.04 1.35 0.40
N THR A 41 5.29 2.48 -0.25
CA THR A 41 6.00 3.61 0.35
C THR A 41 5.37 4.11 1.66
N PHE A 42 4.04 3.95 1.81
CA PHE A 42 3.29 4.39 3.00
C PHE A 42 3.45 3.47 4.23
N ASN A 43 3.87 2.22 4.05
CA ASN A 43 4.16 1.29 5.13
C ASN A 43 5.60 0.76 5.11
N ASN A 44 6.49 1.52 4.44
CA ASN A 44 7.92 1.20 4.33
C ASN A 44 8.19 -0.19 3.73
N TRP A 45 7.36 -0.64 2.78
CA TRP A 45 7.44 -1.96 2.16
C TRP A 45 7.47 -3.12 3.17
N CYS A 46 6.71 -2.98 4.25
CA CYS A 46 6.66 -3.97 5.32
C CYS A 46 5.70 -5.12 5.00
N GLY A 47 6.25 -6.24 4.51
CA GLY A 47 5.54 -7.46 4.10
C GLY A 47 4.93 -8.27 5.23
N SER A 48 4.27 -7.60 6.17
CA SER A 48 3.37 -8.19 7.16
C SER A 48 2.62 -7.11 7.95
N CYS A 49 2.95 -5.83 7.76
CA CYS A 49 2.38 -4.75 8.56
C CYS A 49 0.92 -4.45 8.17
N TRP A 50 0.56 -4.64 6.90
CA TRP A 50 -0.78 -4.36 6.37
C TRP A 50 -1.36 -5.63 5.75
N ALA A 51 -1.53 -6.64 6.60
CA ALA A 51 -2.26 -7.86 6.29
C ALA A 51 -3.74 -7.53 5.98
N MET A 52 -4.28 -8.17 4.95
CA MET A 52 -5.65 -7.99 4.50
C MET A 52 -6.56 -9.04 5.15
N SER A 53 -7.87 -8.78 5.14
CA SER A 53 -8.88 -9.71 5.62
C SER A 53 -10.02 -9.85 4.62
N ASP A 54 -10.51 -11.06 4.44
CA ASP A 54 -11.78 -11.37 3.78
C ASP A 54 -12.82 -11.73 4.86
N SER A 55 -13.64 -10.77 5.26
CA SER A 55 -14.64 -10.97 6.33
C SER A 55 -16.01 -11.42 5.81
N ASN A 56 -16.24 -11.22 4.51
CA ASN A 56 -17.47 -11.50 3.77
C ASN A 56 -17.42 -12.86 3.06
N GLY A 57 -16.24 -13.47 2.93
CA GLY A 57 -16.03 -14.78 2.32
C GLY A 57 -16.28 -14.76 0.81
N ASP A 58 -15.99 -13.64 0.14
CA ASP A 58 -16.16 -13.49 -1.31
C ASP A 58 -14.84 -13.55 -2.08
N ASP A 59 -13.74 -13.97 -1.42
CA ASP A 59 -12.38 -14.03 -1.95
C ASP A 59 -11.79 -12.67 -2.34
N VAL A 60 -12.46 -11.56 -1.98
CA VAL A 60 -11.94 -10.20 -2.10
C VAL A 60 -11.40 -9.76 -0.74
N TRP A 61 -10.09 -9.59 -0.68
CA TRP A 61 -9.39 -9.24 0.54
C TRP A 61 -9.27 -7.73 0.67
N GLU A 62 -9.46 -7.20 1.87
CA GLU A 62 -9.48 -5.75 2.12
C GLU A 62 -8.58 -5.32 3.27
N VAL A 63 -8.02 -4.12 3.17
CA VAL A 63 -7.38 -3.42 4.30
C VAL A 63 -7.56 -1.92 4.16
N SER A 64 -7.87 -1.25 5.28
CA SER A 64 -7.98 0.20 5.35
C SER A 64 -6.82 0.80 6.13
N GLY A 65 -6.16 1.80 5.56
CA GLY A 65 -5.07 2.49 6.23
C GLY A 65 -4.95 3.94 5.86
N LYS A 66 -4.21 4.70 6.67
CA LYS A 66 -3.97 6.13 6.42
C LYS A 66 -2.79 6.30 5.49
N VAL A 67 -3.03 6.95 4.35
CA VAL A 67 -2.04 7.24 3.32
C VAL A 67 -1.98 8.75 3.09
N LEU A 68 -0.80 9.29 2.78
CA LEU A 68 -0.62 10.73 2.60
C LEU A 68 -1.28 11.20 1.29
N LYS A 69 -2.11 12.24 1.38
CA LYS A 69 -2.73 12.86 0.22
C LYS A 69 -1.70 13.67 -0.57
N ASN A 70 -1.97 13.88 -1.86
CA ASN A 70 -1.14 14.69 -2.77
C ASN A 70 0.33 14.23 -2.85
N THR A 71 0.59 12.94 -2.61
CA THR A 71 1.90 12.31 -2.71
C THR A 71 1.78 11.11 -3.63
N ALA A 72 2.74 10.93 -4.53
CA ALA A 72 2.80 9.72 -5.33
C ALA A 72 3.21 8.55 -4.43
N HIS A 73 2.41 7.49 -4.41
CA HIS A 73 2.68 6.29 -3.65
C HIS A 73 2.82 5.11 -4.60
N GLU A 74 3.95 4.44 -4.50
CA GLU A 74 4.10 3.10 -5.05
C GLU A 74 3.60 2.10 -4.02
N PHE A 75 2.88 1.09 -4.51
CA PHE A 75 2.42 -0.03 -3.73
C PHE A 75 2.40 -1.29 -4.58
N LYS A 76 2.25 -2.42 -3.88
CA LYS A 76 2.24 -3.74 -4.44
C LYS A 76 1.47 -4.70 -3.55
N PHE A 77 0.73 -5.62 -4.13
CA PHE A 77 0.15 -6.75 -3.43
C PHE A 77 1.13 -7.93 -3.34
N SER A 78 1.21 -8.52 -2.16
CA SER A 78 1.91 -9.78 -1.92
C SER A 78 1.11 -10.66 -0.97
N ALA A 79 1.61 -11.85 -0.72
CA ALA A 79 1.11 -12.73 0.33
C ALA A 79 2.28 -13.43 1.03
N ASP A 80 2.05 -13.77 2.30
CA ASP A 80 2.95 -14.56 3.14
C ASP A 80 4.37 -14.00 3.24
N GLY A 81 4.53 -12.67 3.36
CA GLY A 81 5.84 -12.03 3.52
C GLY A 81 6.67 -11.98 2.24
N PHE A 82 6.06 -11.47 1.16
CA PHE A 82 6.63 -11.42 -0.19
C PHE A 82 6.95 -12.78 -0.85
N ASN A 83 6.53 -13.91 -0.26
CA ASN A 83 6.69 -15.23 -0.88
C ASN A 83 5.90 -15.36 -2.18
N ILE A 84 4.71 -14.74 -2.22
CA ILE A 84 3.92 -14.54 -3.42
C ILE A 84 3.83 -13.03 -3.60
N GLN A 85 4.08 -12.54 -4.80
CA GLN A 85 4.01 -11.12 -5.10
C GLN A 85 3.53 -10.95 -6.53
N GLU A 86 2.77 -9.89 -6.79
CA GLU A 86 2.46 -9.54 -8.18
C GLU A 86 3.76 -9.24 -8.94
N SER A 87 3.76 -9.33 -10.26
CA SER A 87 4.91 -8.92 -11.06
C SER A 87 4.55 -7.61 -11.75
N LEU A 88 5.02 -6.50 -11.17
CA LEU A 88 4.89 -5.18 -11.79
C LEU A 88 6.07 -5.00 -12.73
N PHE A 89 5.81 -5.02 -14.03
CA PHE A 89 6.82 -4.68 -15.04
C PHE A 89 6.80 -3.18 -15.28
N ALA A 90 7.97 -2.60 -15.55
CA ALA A 90 8.04 -1.19 -15.92
C ALA A 90 7.25 -0.97 -17.22
N GLY A 91 6.12 -0.26 -17.13
CA GLY A 91 5.21 -0.01 -18.25
C GLY A 91 3.81 -0.61 -18.11
N ASP A 92 3.51 -1.33 -17.01
CA ASP A 92 2.13 -1.69 -16.70
C ASP A 92 1.30 -0.41 -16.49
N PRO A 93 0.05 -0.36 -16.98
CA PRO A 93 -0.79 0.82 -16.89
C PRO A 93 -1.04 1.15 -15.42
N CYS A 94 -0.74 2.40 -15.05
CA CYS A 94 -1.04 2.99 -13.75
C CYS A 94 -2.54 3.27 -13.59
#